data_AF-A0A932MX42-F1
#
_entry.id   AF-A0A932MX42-F1
#
_cell.length_a   1.000
_cell.length_b   1.000
_cell.length_c   1.000
_cell.angle_alpha   90.00
_cell.angle_beta   90.00
_cell.angle_gamma   90.00
#
_symmetry.space_group_name_H-M   'P 1'
#
loop_
_entity.id
_entity.type
_entity.pdbx_description
1 polymer ?
#
loop_
_entity_poly.entity_id
_entity_poly.type
_entity_poly.pdbx_seq_one_letter_code
_entity_poly.pdbx_strand_id
1 'polypeptide(L)'
;ANTPVAPAGLPKAEIDMLRELLLYPELRPRLAELAEFASDQTRVLLESLAASQEPVAEVLARHVPDRKIAARLTRVAPVQAPDAEEQAQRAERTFADVLKRLKRRHIRDRQREVRQEIAGAEGEAAIDLLRSHGNLTRREMELRRPAPPVRP
;
A
#
# COMPACT_ATOMS: atom_id res chain seq x y z
N ALA A 1 12.78 -5.47 32.13
CA ALA A 1 11.64 -6.19 31.54
C ALA A 1 11.39 -5.62 30.16
N ASN A 2 11.69 -6.36 29.10
CA ASN A 2 11.29 -5.99 27.74
C ASN A 2 9.82 -6.34 27.61
N THR A 3 8.94 -5.34 27.73
CA THR A 3 7.52 -5.52 27.43
C THR A 3 7.42 -5.95 25.96
N PRO A 4 6.84 -7.11 25.64
CA PRO A 4 6.60 -7.47 24.26
C PRO A 4 5.64 -6.44 23.69
N VAL A 5 6.15 -5.60 22.78
CA VAL A 5 5.33 -4.66 22.02
C VAL A 5 4.39 -5.54 21.21
N ALA A 6 3.11 -5.57 21.58
CA ALA A 6 2.09 -6.27 20.82
C ALA A 6 2.24 -5.85 19.35
N PRO A 7 2.14 -6.78 18.37
CA PRO A 7 2.28 -6.42 16.97
C PRO A 7 1.30 -5.29 16.69
N ALA A 8 1.83 -4.13 16.30
CA ALA A 8 1.03 -2.97 15.97
C ALA A 8 0.04 -3.42 14.90
N GLY A 9 -1.26 -3.28 15.18
CA GLY A 9 -2.30 -3.67 14.20
C GLY A 9 -2.14 -2.90 12.90
N LEU A 10 -2.80 -3.39 11.84
CA LEU A 10 -2.75 -2.74 10.52
C LEU A 10 -3.13 -1.26 10.61
N PRO A 11 -2.34 -0.33 10.03
CA PRO A 11 -2.68 1.07 9.94
C PRO A 11 -4.04 1.27 9.25
N LYS A 12 -4.86 2.21 9.73
CA LYS A 12 -6.19 2.49 9.13
C LYS A 12 -6.13 2.68 7.61
N ALA A 13 -5.12 3.40 7.12
CA ALA A 13 -4.94 3.63 5.68
C ALA A 13 -4.71 2.34 4.88
N GLU A 14 -4.04 1.34 5.45
CA GLU A 14 -3.84 0.04 4.79
C GLU A 14 -5.09 -0.82 4.87
N ILE A 15 -5.87 -0.73 5.95
CA ILE A 15 -7.18 -1.38 6.04
C ILE A 15 -8.12 -0.84 4.96
N ASP A 16 -8.20 0.48 4.81
CA ASP A 16 -9.07 1.12 3.80
C ASP A 16 -8.63 0.71 2.39
N MET A 17 -7.33 0.69 2.12
CA MET A 17 -6.76 0.18 0.86
C MET A 17 -7.13 -1.29 0.60
N LEU A 18 -6.93 -2.18 1.58
CA LEU A 18 -7.27 -3.59 1.43
C LEU A 18 -8.76 -3.76 1.12
N ARG A 19 -9.63 -2.97 1.76
CA ARG A 19 -11.07 -3.00 1.44
C ARG A 19 -11.34 -2.63 -0.01
N GLU A 20 -10.67 -1.60 -0.54
CA GLU A 20 -10.83 -1.19 -1.94
C GLU A 20 -10.33 -2.26 -2.92
N LEU A 21 -9.20 -2.90 -2.64
CA LEU A 21 -8.65 -3.97 -3.49
C LEU A 21 -9.52 -5.23 -3.48
N LEU A 22 -10.08 -5.58 -2.32
CA LEU A 22 -10.95 -6.75 -2.16
C LEU A 22 -12.30 -6.62 -2.88
N LEU A 23 -12.65 -5.43 -3.37
CA LEU A 23 -13.80 -5.24 -4.27
C LEU A 23 -13.58 -5.89 -5.64
N TYR A 24 -12.33 -6.15 -6.03
CA TYR A 24 -11.96 -6.63 -7.37
C TYR A 24 -11.08 -7.89 -7.25
N PRO A 25 -11.66 -9.09 -7.11
CA PRO A 25 -10.93 -10.35 -6.96
C PRO A 25 -9.91 -10.63 -8.08
N GLU A 26 -10.18 -10.14 -9.29
CA GLU A 26 -9.30 -10.22 -10.46
C GLU A 26 -7.94 -9.52 -10.27
N LEU A 27 -7.85 -8.57 -9.33
CA LEU A 27 -6.58 -7.91 -9.00
C LEU A 27 -5.66 -8.79 -8.15
N ARG A 28 -6.17 -9.91 -7.60
CA ARG A 28 -5.42 -10.78 -6.68
C ARG A 28 -4.00 -11.13 -7.16
N PRO A 29 -3.76 -11.55 -8.42
CA PRO A 29 -2.42 -11.90 -8.88
C PRO A 29 -1.44 -10.70 -8.87
N ARG A 30 -1.97 -9.48 -8.94
CA ARG A 30 -1.18 -8.23 -9.01
C ARG A 30 -0.94 -7.59 -7.65
N LEU A 31 -1.49 -8.15 -6.57
CA LEU A 31 -1.33 -7.58 -5.23
C LEU A 31 0.14 -7.53 -4.77
N ALA A 32 0.99 -8.42 -5.28
CA ALA A 32 2.42 -8.41 -5.00
C ALA A 32 3.13 -7.13 -5.51
N GLU A 33 2.64 -6.50 -6.59
CA GLU A 33 3.19 -5.23 -7.08
C GLU A 33 3.02 -4.07 -6.07
N LEU A 34 2.06 -4.18 -5.15
CA LEU A 34 1.80 -3.19 -4.11
C LEU A 34 2.69 -3.41 -2.88
N ALA A 35 3.25 -4.61 -2.73
CA ALA A 35 3.89 -5.07 -1.50
C ALA A 35 5.17 -4.29 -1.17
N GLU A 36 5.92 -3.84 -2.19
CA GLU A 36 7.15 -3.06 -2.01
C GLU A 36 6.92 -1.68 -1.34
N PHE A 37 5.70 -1.15 -1.40
CA PHE A 37 5.35 0.16 -0.84
C PHE A 37 4.53 0.08 0.45
N ALA A 38 4.14 -1.12 0.87
CA ALA A 38 3.33 -1.36 2.05
C ALA A 38 4.18 -1.46 3.33
N SER A 39 3.55 -1.39 4.51
CA SER A 39 4.22 -1.78 5.76
C SER A 39 4.62 -3.26 5.71
N ASP A 40 5.59 -3.67 6.53
CA ASP A 40 6.04 -5.06 6.58
C ASP A 40 4.91 -6.07 6.76
N GLN A 41 3.95 -5.77 7.64
CA GLN A 41 2.82 -6.66 7.87
C GLN A 41 1.91 -6.76 6.65
N THR A 42 1.59 -5.63 6.01
CA THR A 42 0.73 -5.63 4.82
C THR A 42 1.44 -6.18 3.60
N ARG A 43 2.76 -5.99 3.49
CA ARG A 43 3.62 -6.60 2.45
C ARG A 43 3.46 -8.11 2.45
N VAL A 44 3.69 -8.75 3.60
CA VAL A 44 3.55 -10.22 3.74
C VAL A 44 2.12 -10.68 3.40
N LEU A 45 1.09 -9.93 3.82
CA LEU A 45 -0.29 -10.25 3.49
C LEU A 45 -0.57 -10.15 1.98
N LEU A 46 -0.12 -9.09 1.32
CA LEU A 46 -0.30 -8.87 -0.13
C LEU A 46 0.42 -9.94 -0.95
N GLU A 47 1.66 -10.28 -0.59
CA GLU A 47 2.42 -11.37 -1.19
C GLU A 47 1.69 -12.71 -1.03
N SER A 48 1.17 -12.99 0.17
CA SER A 48 0.44 -14.24 0.45
C SER A 48 -0.88 -14.32 -0.32
N LEU A 49 -1.61 -13.21 -0.44
CA LEU A 49 -2.82 -13.14 -1.25
C LEU A 49 -2.53 -13.36 -2.74
N ALA A 50 -1.45 -12.78 -3.26
CA ALA A 50 -1.05 -12.92 -4.66
C ALA A 50 -0.59 -14.34 -5.01
N ALA A 51 0.18 -14.98 -4.12
CA ALA A 51 0.76 -16.29 -4.36
C ALA A 51 -0.19 -17.47 -4.06
N SER A 52 -1.18 -17.27 -3.19
CA SER A 52 -2.10 -18.34 -2.76
C SER A 52 -3.35 -18.42 -3.64
N GLN A 53 -3.87 -19.64 -3.83
CA GLN A 53 -5.22 -19.88 -4.38
C GLN A 53 -6.30 -20.05 -3.29
N GLU A 54 -5.90 -20.04 -2.01
CA GLU A 54 -6.82 -20.24 -0.89
C GLU A 54 -7.92 -19.17 -0.83
N PRO A 55 -9.07 -19.44 -0.18
CA PRO A 55 -10.05 -18.41 0.10
C PRO A 55 -9.41 -17.20 0.80
N VAL A 56 -9.76 -15.99 0.37
CA VAL A 56 -9.26 -14.73 0.96
C VAL A 56 -9.44 -14.70 2.48
N ALA A 57 -10.53 -15.28 2.99
CA ALA A 57 -10.81 -15.36 4.42
C ALA A 57 -9.76 -16.16 5.20
N GLU A 58 -9.22 -17.24 4.64
CA GLU A 58 -8.21 -18.07 5.29
C GLU A 58 -6.86 -17.34 5.34
N VAL A 59 -6.49 -16.65 4.26
CA VAL A 59 -5.28 -15.82 4.22
C VAL A 59 -5.40 -14.66 5.23
N LEU A 60 -6.54 -13.95 5.25
CA LEU A 60 -6.77 -12.86 6.20
C LEU A 60 -6.71 -13.35 7.66
N ALA A 61 -7.29 -14.50 7.97
CA ALA A 61 -7.26 -15.06 9.32
C ALA A 61 -5.84 -15.38 9.81
N ARG A 62 -4.92 -15.73 8.91
CA ARG A 62 -3.50 -16.00 9.23
C ARG A 62 -2.68 -14.73 9.43
N HIS A 63 -2.91 -13.71 8.61
CA HIS A 63 -2.02 -12.54 8.53
C HIS A 63 -2.55 -11.29 9.24
N VAL A 64 -3.83 -11.24 9.62
CA VAL A 64 -4.45 -10.11 10.31
C VAL A 64 -4.72 -10.46 11.79
N PRO A 65 -3.88 -9.98 12.74
CA PRO A 65 -3.98 -10.33 14.16
C PRO A 65 -5.29 -9.87 14.80
N ASP A 66 -5.80 -8.72 14.36
CA ASP A 66 -7.09 -8.22 14.85
C ASP A 66 -8.23 -8.94 14.13
N ARG A 67 -8.86 -9.86 14.86
CA ARG A 67 -10.01 -10.65 14.39
C ARG A 67 -11.19 -9.79 13.94
N LYS A 68 -11.40 -8.60 14.52
CA LYS A 68 -12.47 -7.69 14.09
C LYS A 68 -12.13 -7.08 12.73
N ILE A 69 -10.87 -6.71 12.50
CA ILE A 69 -10.43 -6.21 11.20
C ILE A 69 -10.51 -7.33 10.16
N ALA A 70 -10.01 -8.53 10.47
CA ALA A 70 -10.10 -9.69 9.59
C ALA A 70 -11.56 -9.96 9.18
N ALA A 71 -12.48 -10.03 10.15
CA ALA A 71 -13.91 -10.25 9.90
C ALA A 71 -14.58 -9.12 9.11
N ARG A 72 -14.06 -7.88 9.17
CA ARG A 72 -14.56 -6.78 8.35
C ARG A 72 -14.08 -6.89 6.91
N LEU A 73 -12.82 -7.31 6.71
CA LEU A 73 -12.24 -7.49 5.38
C LEU A 73 -12.87 -8.67 4.65
N THR A 74 -13.21 -9.76 5.34
CA THR A 74 -13.90 -10.91 4.73
C THR A 74 -15.33 -10.63 4.28
N ARG A 75 -15.96 -9.57 4.80
CA ARG A 75 -17.31 -9.14 4.43
C ARG A 75 -17.35 -8.19 3.24
N VAL A 76 -16.20 -7.85 2.66
CA VAL A 76 -16.16 -7.02 1.45
C VAL A 76 -16.74 -7.83 0.30
N ALA A 77 -17.89 -7.38 -0.21
CA ALA A 77 -18.53 -7.99 -1.37
C ALA A 77 -17.87 -7.45 -2.65
N PRO A 78 -17.53 -8.32 -3.63
CA PRO A 78 -17.03 -7.89 -4.92
C PRO A 78 -18.00 -6.92 -5.60
N VAL A 79 -17.45 -5.94 -6.32
CA VAL A 79 -18.24 -5.03 -7.15
C VAL A 79 -18.84 -5.81 -8.32
N GLN A 80 -20.13 -5.59 -8.57
CA GLN A 80 -20.80 -6.07 -9.77
C GLN A 80 -20.94 -4.90 -10.75
N ALA A 81 -20.32 -5.02 -11.92
CA ALA A 81 -20.48 -4.09 -13.03
C ALA A 81 -21.40 -4.71 -14.10
N PRO A 82 -22.08 -3.90 -14.93
CA PRO A 82 -22.98 -4.40 -15.97
C PRO A 82 -22.27 -5.21 -17.05
N ASP A 83 -20.99 -4.95 -17.32
CA ASP A 83 -20.16 -5.72 -18.23
C ASP A 83 -18.71 -5.87 -17.75
N ALA A 84 -18.00 -6.82 -18.38
CA ALA A 84 -16.64 -7.19 -18.00
C ALA A 84 -15.60 -6.10 -18.32
N GLU A 85 -15.85 -5.27 -19.33
CA GLU A 85 -14.93 -4.19 -19.71
C GLU A 85 -14.97 -3.07 -18.68
N GLU A 86 -16.17 -2.64 -18.29
CA GLU A 86 -16.35 -1.65 -17.24
C GLU A 86 -15.77 -2.14 -15.91
N GLN A 87 -15.97 -3.42 -15.57
CA GLN A 87 -15.37 -4.02 -14.39
C GLN A 87 -13.83 -3.92 -14.42
N ALA A 88 -13.22 -4.32 -15.53
CA ALA A 88 -11.76 -4.27 -15.69
C ALA A 88 -11.23 -2.84 -15.62
N GLN A 89 -11.91 -1.86 -16.23
CA GLN A 89 -11.53 -0.45 -16.14
C GLN A 89 -11.63 0.09 -14.70
N ARG A 90 -12.67 -0.28 -13.96
CA ARG A 90 -12.84 0.13 -12.55
C ARG A 90 -11.78 -0.52 -11.64
N ALA A 91 -11.47 -1.80 -11.87
CA ALA A 91 -10.41 -2.50 -11.17
C ALA A 91 -9.06 -1.83 -11.42
N GLU A 92 -8.73 -1.50 -12.67
CA GLU A 92 -7.46 -0.84 -13.03
C GLU A 92 -7.34 0.54 -12.40
N ARG A 93 -8.39 1.37 -12.46
CA ARG A 93 -8.40 2.69 -11.81
C ARG A 93 -8.19 2.57 -10.30
N THR A 94 -8.90 1.64 -9.66
CA THR A 94 -8.77 1.38 -8.21
C THR A 94 -7.34 0.96 -7.86
N PHE A 95 -6.77 0.04 -8.64
CA PHE A 95 -5.40 -0.44 -8.46
C PHE A 95 -4.38 0.70 -8.59
N ALA A 96 -4.49 1.51 -9.65
CA ALA A 96 -3.60 2.64 -9.89
C ALA A 96 -3.69 3.69 -8.77
N ASP A 97 -4.90 3.99 -8.27
CA ASP A 97 -5.12 4.95 -7.18
C ASP A 97 -4.57 4.43 -5.85
N VAL A 98 -4.75 3.14 -5.55
CA VAL A 98 -4.14 2.47 -4.41
C VAL A 98 -2.61 2.53 -4.49
N LEU A 99 -2.02 2.11 -5.61
CA LEU A 99 -0.58 2.12 -5.83
C LEU A 99 0.01 3.54 -5.65
N LYS A 100 -0.67 4.54 -6.22
CA LYS A 100 -0.29 5.95 -6.10
C LYS A 100 -0.29 6.41 -4.63
N ARG A 101 -1.32 6.05 -3.85
CA ARG A 101 -1.41 6.41 -2.42
C ARG A 101 -0.32 5.71 -1.59
N LEU A 102 -0.05 4.43 -1.86
CA LEU A 102 1.04 3.68 -1.22
C LEU A 102 2.41 4.31 -1.52
N LYS A 103 2.73 4.54 -2.80
CA LYS A 103 3.99 5.19 -3.22
C LYS A 103 4.19 6.53 -2.53
N ARG A 104 3.14 7.37 -2.47
CA ARG A 104 3.20 8.66 -1.76
C ARG A 104 3.44 8.52 -0.26
N ARG A 105 2.86 7.50 0.38
CA ARG A 105 3.11 7.25 1.80
C ARG A 105 4.53 6.76 2.02
N HIS A 106 4.99 5.77 1.25
CA HIS A 106 6.34 5.24 1.30
C HIS A 106 7.39 6.35 1.14
N ILE A 107 7.22 7.25 0.16
CA ILE A 107 8.11 8.40 -0.03
C ILE A 107 8.10 9.34 1.19
N ARG A 108 6.93 9.63 1.78
CA ARG A 108 6.85 10.48 2.98
C ARG A 108 7.51 9.83 4.20
N ASP A 109 7.37 8.51 4.36
CA ASP A 109 8.03 7.76 5.42
C ASP A 109 9.55 7.81 5.23
N ARG A 110 10.05 7.58 4.00
CA ARG A 110 11.48 7.70 3.70
C ARG A 110 12.01 9.13 3.85
N GLN A 111 11.24 10.15 3.46
CA GLN A 111 11.62 11.55 3.71
C GLN A 111 11.77 11.85 5.21
N ARG A 112 10.90 11.28 6.06
CA ARG A 112 10.98 11.46 7.51
C ARG A 112 12.24 10.82 8.08
N GLU A 113 12.56 9.60 7.64
CA GLU A 113 13.81 8.92 8.02
C GLU A 113 15.04 9.72 7.59
N VAL A 114 15.11 10.14 6.33
CA VAL A 114 16.23 10.94 5.82
C VAL A 114 16.36 12.26 6.59
N ARG A 115 15.27 12.92 6.97
CA ARG A 115 15.35 14.14 7.83
C ARG A 115 15.90 13.86 9.21
N GLN A 116 15.60 12.70 9.80
CA GLN A 116 16.18 12.28 11.07
C GLN A 116 17.67 11.97 10.92
N GLU A 117 18.05 11.29 9.83
CA GLU A 117 19.45 11.00 9.50
C GLU A 117 20.27 12.30 9.29
N ILE A 118 19.69 13.30 8.60
CA ILE A 118 20.33 14.63 8.40
C ILE A 118 20.65 15.31 9.73
N ALA A 119 19.78 15.20 10.73
CA ALA A 119 19.96 15.88 12.02
C ALA A 119 21.19 15.37 12.79
N GLY A 120 21.69 14.16 12.47
CA GLY A 120 22.89 13.57 13.07
C GLY A 120 24.08 13.43 12.12
N ALA A 121 23.97 13.93 10.88
CA ALA A 121 25.02 13.80 9.86
C ALA A 121 25.81 15.11 9.71
N GLU A 122 27.09 14.98 9.39
CA GLU A 122 27.99 16.11 9.12
C GLU A 122 28.75 15.92 7.80
N GLY A 123 29.30 17.00 7.27
CA GLY A 123 30.16 16.97 6.08
C GLY A 123 29.47 16.38 4.85
N GLU A 124 30.19 15.51 4.15
CA GLU A 124 29.75 14.91 2.87
C GLU A 124 28.48 14.05 3.04
N ALA A 125 28.36 13.32 4.15
CA ALA A 125 27.17 12.51 4.44
C ALA A 125 25.90 13.36 4.54
N ALA A 126 25.97 14.54 5.16
CA ALA A 126 24.84 15.46 5.25
C ALA A 126 24.44 15.98 3.86
N ILE A 127 25.41 16.28 2.99
CA ILE A 127 25.17 16.76 1.62
C ILE A 127 24.46 15.69 0.78
N ASP A 128 24.90 14.43 0.86
CA ASP A 128 24.27 13.34 0.13
C ASP A 128 22.85 13.05 0.61
N LEU A 129 22.61 13.12 1.93
CA LEU A 129 21.27 12.99 2.49
C LEU A 129 20.34 14.14 2.06
N LEU A 130 20.83 15.38 2.01
CA LEU A 130 20.07 16.52 1.48
C LEU A 130 19.71 16.34 0.00
N ARG A 131 20.63 15.82 -0.81
CA ARG A 131 20.38 15.48 -2.23
C ARG A 131 19.31 14.40 -2.36
N SER A 132 19.41 13.35 -1.55
CA SER A 132 18.43 12.25 -1.48
C SER A 132 17.03 12.79 -1.10
N HIS A 133 16.95 13.64 -0.07
CA HIS A 133 15.71 14.29 0.34
C HIS A 133 15.08 15.14 -0.78
N GLY A 134 15.91 15.89 -1.51
CA GLY A 134 15.48 16.67 -2.67
C GLY A 134 14.89 15.80 -3.79
N ASN A 135 15.52 14.66 -4.09
CA ASN A 135 15.01 13.71 -5.09
C ASN A 135 13.67 13.09 -4.67
N LEU A 136 13.52 12.72 -3.39
CA LEU A 136 12.26 12.21 -2.85
C LEU A 136 11.15 13.26 -2.91
N THR A 137 11.47 14.53 -2.65
CA THR A 137 10.52 15.65 -2.73
C THR A 137 10.00 15.83 -4.16
N ARG A 138 10.88 15.78 -5.17
CA ARG A 138 10.47 15.85 -6.59
C ARG A 138 9.55 14.70 -6.97
N ARG A 139 9.92 13.46 -6.60
CA ARG A 139 9.09 12.27 -6.86
C ARG A 139 7.71 12.37 -6.20
N GLU A 140 7.63 12.89 -4.98
CA GLU A 140 6.33 13.12 -4.32
C GLU A 140 5.48 14.13 -5.10
N MET A 141 6.07 15.22 -5.60
CA MET A 141 5.37 16.22 -6.41
C MET A 141 4.88 15.64 -7.74
N GLU A 142 5.66 14.79 -8.40
CA GLU A 142 5.26 14.09 -9.62
C GLU A 142 4.05 13.19 -9.36
N LEU A 143 4.06 12.42 -8.26
CA LEU A 143 2.90 11.64 -7.85
C LEU A 143 1.71 12.51 -7.49
N ARG A 144 1.87 13.79 -7.15
CA ARG A 144 0.76 14.73 -6.88
C ARG A 144 0.07 15.23 -8.14
N ARG A 145 0.73 15.19 -9.29
CA ARG A 145 0.13 15.66 -10.54
C ARG A 145 -1.10 14.81 -10.91
N PRO A 146 -2.21 15.44 -11.34
CA PRO A 146 -3.31 14.71 -11.96
C PRO A 146 -2.80 14.04 -13.25
N ALA A 147 -3.35 12.87 -13.58
CA ALA A 147 -3.06 12.27 -14.87
C ALA A 147 -3.51 13.26 -15.97
N PRO A 148 -2.74 13.41 -17.08
CA PRO A 148 -3.20 14.20 -18.20
C PRO A 148 -4.54 13.65 -18.70
N PRO A 149 -5.47 14.50 -19.15
CA PRO A 149 -6.76 14.04 -19.63
C PRO A 149 -6.56 13.06 -20.78
N VAL A 150 -7.14 11.87 -20.67
CA VAL A 150 -7.21 10.92 -21.78
C VAL A 150 -8.09 11.57 -22.84
N ARG A 151 -7.52 11.89 -24.00
CA ARG A 151 -8.31 12.40 -25.13
C ARG A 151 -9.21 11.28 -25.63
N PRO A 152 -10.49 11.56 -25.93
CA PRO A 152 -11.43 10.58 -26.50
C PRO A 152 -10.97 10.10 -27.88
#